data_AF-A0A2G2ZA54-F1
#
_entry.id   AF-A0A2G2ZA54-F1
#
_cell.length_a   1.000
_cell.length_b   1.000
_cell.length_c   1.000
_cell.angle_alpha   90.00
_cell.angle_beta   90.00
_cell.angle_gamma   90.00
#
_symmetry.space_group_name_H-M   'P 1'
#
loop_
_entity.id
_entity.type
_entity.pdbx_description
1 polymer ?
#
loop_
_entity_poly.entity_id
_entity_poly.type
_entity_poly.pdbx_seq_one_letter_code
_entity_poly.pdbx_strand_id
1 'polypeptide(L)'
;MVIGRVSFLLVLIIAMVSSIGAETTSLKVLHRNAYATMMYMGTPRDYEFYVATRVMLRSLSRLGVEADLVVIASLDVPLHWVRTLEQEDGAKVVRVKNLNNPYCINPNWRFKLTLNKLYAWSLVDYDRVVMLDADNLFLQKTDELFQCGQFCAVFINPCIFHTGLFVLQPSKKVFNDMIHEIEIGRENQDGADQGFIGGHFPDLLDQPMFHPLNGTKLQGTYRLPLGYQMDASYYYLRLHWSVPCGPNSVITFPGAPWLKPWYWWSWPVLPLGIQWHEQRLLTIGYGAEMIAVLIQAIFYLGIIAVTRLARPNLSKLCYRLDDSKSIFLLQTGLKLIAIWSILAAYTVPIFIIPCTVHPLVGWSLYLLGTFSLSYITVNAFILPMLPVLVPWFLILGTLLVMAYPWYNDGVIRAMSVFTYAFCASPVLWMALVKIKCSLHVSLEKEAFLPKFK
;
A
#
# COMPACT_ATOMS: atom_id res chain seq x y z
N MET A 1 -48.62 -33.59 -28.36
CA MET A 1 -47.14 -33.52 -28.48
C MET A 1 -46.71 -32.53 -29.57
N VAL A 2 -47.22 -31.29 -29.55
CA VAL A 2 -46.91 -30.24 -30.56
C VAL A 2 -46.63 -28.89 -29.89
N ILE A 3 -47.22 -28.63 -28.71
CA ILE A 3 -47.04 -27.37 -27.97
C ILE A 3 -45.64 -27.26 -27.33
N GLY A 4 -45.00 -28.37 -26.94
CA GLY A 4 -43.66 -28.37 -26.34
C GLY A 4 -42.51 -28.06 -27.31
N ARG A 5 -42.69 -28.27 -28.63
CA ARG A 5 -41.65 -28.00 -29.63
C ARG A 5 -41.57 -26.53 -30.05
N VAL A 6 -42.70 -25.80 -29.99
CA VAL A 6 -42.74 -24.37 -30.32
C VAL A 6 -42.09 -23.52 -29.23
N SER A 7 -42.29 -23.86 -27.95
CA SER A 7 -41.61 -23.17 -26.84
C SER A 7 -40.09 -23.33 -26.86
N PHE A 8 -39.59 -24.50 -27.26
CA PHE A 8 -38.14 -24.74 -27.28
C PHE A 8 -37.44 -23.97 -28.41
N LEU A 9 -38.09 -23.87 -29.58
CA LEU A 9 -37.60 -23.05 -30.70
C LEU A 9 -37.64 -21.55 -30.39
N LEU A 10 -38.67 -21.06 -29.68
CA LEU A 10 -38.75 -19.65 -29.30
C LEU A 10 -37.67 -19.27 -28.28
N VAL A 11 -37.36 -20.15 -27.33
CA VAL A 11 -36.27 -19.95 -26.35
C VAL A 11 -34.89 -19.98 -27.02
N LEU A 12 -34.69 -20.86 -28.02
CA LEU A 12 -33.45 -20.89 -28.80
C LEU A 12 -33.27 -19.67 -29.71
N ILE A 13 -34.35 -19.14 -30.29
CA ILE A 13 -34.29 -17.90 -31.09
C ILE A 13 -34.05 -16.70 -30.18
N ILE A 14 -34.68 -16.62 -29.00
CA ILE A 14 -34.40 -15.57 -28.03
C ILE A 14 -32.94 -15.66 -27.53
N ALA A 15 -32.43 -16.88 -27.28
CA ALA A 15 -31.04 -17.10 -26.89
C ALA A 15 -30.03 -16.72 -27.99
N MET A 16 -30.34 -16.98 -29.27
CA MET A 16 -29.50 -16.57 -30.40
C MET A 16 -29.59 -15.06 -30.71
N VAL A 17 -30.73 -14.42 -30.46
CA VAL A 17 -30.86 -12.96 -30.64
C VAL A 17 -30.15 -12.20 -29.53
N SER A 18 -30.00 -12.77 -28.33
CA SER A 18 -29.16 -12.21 -27.26
C SER A 18 -27.65 -12.43 -27.45
N SER A 19 -27.20 -13.21 -28.44
CA SER A 19 -25.77 -13.41 -28.73
C SER A 19 -25.24 -12.57 -29.88
N ILE A 20 -26.07 -11.73 -30.51
CA ILE A 20 -25.59 -10.67 -31.39
C ILE A 20 -25.39 -9.43 -30.50
N GLY A 21 -24.34 -9.51 -29.68
CA GLY A 21 -23.78 -8.31 -29.07
C GLY A 21 -23.35 -7.41 -30.22
N ALA A 22 -24.06 -6.28 -30.38
CA ALA A 22 -23.60 -5.22 -31.26
C ALA A 22 -22.18 -4.86 -30.81
N GLU A 23 -21.18 -5.19 -31.61
CA GLU A 23 -19.88 -4.51 -31.58
C GLU A 23 -20.18 -3.05 -31.85
N THR A 24 -20.50 -2.32 -30.79
CA THR A 24 -20.47 -0.88 -30.79
C THR A 24 -19.00 -0.57 -30.90
N THR A 25 -18.54 -0.36 -32.13
CA THR A 25 -17.27 0.26 -32.43
C THR A 25 -17.35 1.62 -31.76
N SER A 26 -16.94 1.69 -30.49
CA SER A 26 -16.85 2.96 -29.78
C SER A 26 -15.88 3.80 -30.61
N LEU A 27 -16.39 4.85 -31.24
CA LEU A 27 -15.56 5.90 -31.82
C LEU A 27 -14.58 6.29 -30.70
N LYS A 28 -13.30 5.89 -30.83
CA LYS A 28 -12.27 6.24 -29.87
C LYS A 28 -12.15 7.76 -29.92
N VAL A 29 -12.73 8.43 -28.93
CA VAL A 29 -12.59 9.87 -28.74
C VAL A 29 -11.09 10.13 -28.64
N LEU A 30 -10.55 10.86 -29.61
CA LEU A 30 -9.13 11.17 -29.63
C LEU A 30 -8.91 12.36 -28.69
N HIS A 31 -8.35 12.09 -27.52
CA HIS A 31 -7.96 13.15 -26.61
C HIS A 31 -6.62 13.75 -27.03
N ARG A 32 -6.48 15.08 -26.88
CA ARG A 32 -5.23 15.80 -27.14
C ARG A 32 -4.30 15.87 -25.93
N ASN A 33 -4.82 15.54 -24.75
CA ASN A 33 -4.06 15.57 -23.50
C ASN A 33 -4.13 14.21 -22.82
N ALA A 34 -3.19 13.95 -21.91
CA ALA A 34 -3.15 12.70 -21.17
C ALA A 34 -2.80 12.88 -19.69
N TYR A 35 -3.41 12.06 -18.84
CA TYR A 35 -2.86 11.74 -17.52
C TYR A 35 -1.91 10.56 -17.69
N ALA A 36 -0.64 10.73 -17.33
CA ALA A 36 0.38 9.70 -17.45
C ALA A 36 0.88 9.24 -16.09
N THR A 37 1.19 7.96 -15.96
CA THR A 37 1.86 7.39 -14.78
C THR A 37 2.94 6.40 -15.22
N MET A 38 3.95 6.21 -14.38
CA MET A 38 5.05 5.26 -14.63
C MET A 38 4.83 3.95 -13.88
N MET A 39 5.02 2.82 -14.56
CA MET A 39 5.02 1.49 -13.98
C MET A 39 6.32 0.76 -14.35
N TYR A 40 7.09 0.31 -13.37
CA TYR A 40 8.30 -0.47 -13.59
C TYR A 40 8.42 -1.60 -12.57
N MET A 41 9.23 -2.62 -12.90
CA MET A 41 9.54 -3.75 -12.02
C MET A 41 10.97 -3.70 -11.51
N GLY A 42 11.19 -4.25 -10.32
CA GLY A 42 12.51 -4.34 -9.70
C GLY A 42 12.48 -4.28 -8.16
N THR A 43 11.31 -4.33 -7.54
CA THR A 43 11.16 -4.23 -6.07
C THR A 43 10.20 -5.28 -5.51
N PRO A 44 10.33 -5.69 -4.24
CA PRO A 44 9.33 -6.57 -3.61
C PRO A 44 7.91 -5.98 -3.54
N ARG A 45 7.75 -4.67 -3.81
CA ARG A 45 6.50 -3.92 -3.68
C ARG A 45 5.82 -3.68 -5.03
N ASP A 46 6.33 -4.28 -6.09
CA ASP A 46 5.88 -4.13 -7.46
C ASP A 46 4.36 -4.37 -7.62
N TYR A 47 3.82 -5.39 -6.94
CA TYR A 47 2.38 -5.67 -6.94
C TYR A 47 1.55 -4.58 -6.25
N GLU A 48 2.09 -3.95 -5.21
CA GLU A 48 1.39 -2.91 -4.46
C GLU A 48 1.21 -1.64 -5.31
N PHE A 49 2.26 -1.25 -6.04
CA PHE A 49 2.21 -0.13 -6.98
C PHE A 49 1.34 -0.43 -8.21
N TYR A 50 1.27 -1.70 -8.63
CA TYR A 50 0.31 -2.13 -9.64
C TYR A 50 -1.13 -1.88 -9.17
N VAL A 51 -1.49 -2.36 -7.99
CA VAL A 51 -2.81 -2.12 -7.38
C VAL A 51 -3.08 -0.62 -7.25
N ALA A 52 -2.12 0.17 -6.76
CA ALA A 52 -2.26 1.61 -6.62
C ALA A 52 -2.50 2.33 -7.95
N THR A 53 -1.75 1.98 -8.98
CA THR A 53 -1.92 2.50 -10.34
C THR A 53 -3.32 2.22 -10.87
N ARG A 54 -3.83 0.99 -10.70
CA ARG A 54 -5.18 0.62 -11.15
C ARG A 54 -6.27 1.42 -10.42
N VAL A 55 -6.15 1.59 -9.11
CA VAL A 55 -7.09 2.42 -8.33
C VAL A 55 -7.08 3.85 -8.83
N MET A 56 -5.91 4.45 -9.04
CA MET A 56 -5.79 5.81 -9.55
C MET A 56 -6.42 5.97 -10.94
N LEU A 57 -6.11 5.09 -11.88
CA LEU A 57 -6.64 5.14 -13.25
C LEU A 57 -8.18 5.02 -13.27
N ARG A 58 -8.73 4.03 -12.56
CA ARG A 58 -10.19 3.87 -12.47
C ARG A 58 -10.87 5.01 -11.72
N SER A 59 -10.20 5.61 -10.75
CA SER A 59 -10.72 6.80 -10.05
C SER A 59 -10.82 7.99 -11.00
N LEU A 60 -9.79 8.24 -11.81
CA LEU A 60 -9.82 9.28 -12.86
C LEU A 60 -10.90 9.01 -13.90
N SER A 61 -11.03 7.77 -14.37
CA SER A 61 -12.10 7.38 -15.31
C SER A 61 -13.49 7.64 -14.73
N ARG A 62 -13.72 7.31 -13.44
CA ARG A 62 -14.99 7.60 -12.75
C ARG A 62 -15.28 9.08 -12.58
N LEU A 63 -14.23 9.92 -12.49
CA LEU A 63 -14.37 11.38 -12.45
C LEU A 63 -14.72 11.98 -13.82
N GLY A 64 -14.75 11.19 -14.90
CA GLY A 64 -15.13 11.65 -16.23
C GLY A 64 -14.11 12.63 -16.83
N VAL A 65 -12.81 12.35 -16.66
CA VAL A 65 -11.73 13.13 -17.27
C VAL A 65 -11.80 13.08 -18.80
N GLU A 66 -11.54 14.20 -19.46
CA GLU A 66 -11.53 14.34 -20.92
C GLU A 66 -10.10 14.25 -21.48
N ALA A 67 -9.36 13.27 -21.00
CA ALA A 67 -7.99 13.00 -21.38
C ALA A 67 -7.72 11.50 -21.46
N ASP A 68 -6.73 11.12 -22.27
CA ASP A 68 -6.27 9.74 -22.32
C ASP A 68 -5.58 9.36 -21.00
N LEU A 69 -5.86 8.14 -20.53
CA LEU A 69 -5.13 7.55 -19.41
C LEU A 69 -3.94 6.76 -19.96
N VAL A 70 -2.72 7.18 -19.67
CA VAL A 70 -1.49 6.59 -20.24
C VAL A 70 -0.66 5.96 -19.13
N VAL A 71 -0.22 4.72 -19.35
CA VAL A 71 0.76 4.06 -18.47
C VAL A 71 2.04 3.87 -19.26
N ILE A 72 3.11 4.52 -18.81
CA ILE A 72 4.46 4.27 -19.31
C ILE A 72 4.98 3.05 -18.55
N ALA A 73 5.06 1.90 -19.23
CA ALA A 73 5.43 0.63 -18.62
C ALA A 73 6.85 0.22 -19.04
N SER A 74 7.70 -0.13 -18.09
CA SER A 74 8.98 -0.76 -18.44
C SER A 74 8.75 -2.10 -19.15
N LEU A 75 9.72 -2.55 -19.95
CA LEU A 75 9.63 -3.85 -20.63
C LEU A 75 9.47 -5.02 -19.65
N ASP A 76 9.94 -4.88 -18.41
CA ASP A 76 9.87 -5.92 -17.37
C ASP A 76 8.46 -6.09 -16.79
N VAL A 77 7.55 -5.13 -16.99
CA VAL A 77 6.17 -5.24 -16.51
C VAL A 77 5.51 -6.45 -17.18
N PRO A 78 4.92 -7.38 -16.41
CA PRO A 78 4.33 -8.59 -16.97
C PRO A 78 3.23 -8.30 -18.00
N LEU A 79 3.23 -9.03 -19.11
CA LEU A 79 2.25 -8.85 -20.20
C LEU A 79 0.79 -9.03 -19.76
N HIS A 80 0.55 -9.81 -18.70
CA HIS A 80 -0.80 -9.98 -18.16
C HIS A 80 -1.27 -8.72 -17.41
N TRP A 81 -0.37 -7.99 -16.74
CA TRP A 81 -0.69 -6.69 -16.14
C TRP A 81 -0.91 -5.63 -17.21
N VAL A 82 -0.08 -5.60 -18.25
CA VAL A 82 -0.29 -4.71 -19.41
C VAL A 82 -1.68 -4.92 -20.02
N ARG A 83 -2.04 -6.18 -20.33
CA ARG A 83 -3.36 -6.51 -20.86
C ARG A 83 -4.49 -6.08 -19.92
N THR A 84 -4.30 -6.24 -18.60
CA THR A 84 -5.29 -5.81 -17.60
C THR A 84 -5.47 -4.30 -17.61
N LEU A 85 -4.37 -3.53 -17.64
CA LEU A 85 -4.40 -2.06 -17.71
C LEU A 85 -5.09 -1.57 -18.99
N GLU A 86 -4.86 -2.23 -20.13
CA GLU A 86 -5.48 -1.87 -21.41
C GLU A 86 -6.96 -2.25 -21.48
N GLN A 87 -7.30 -3.48 -21.11
CA GLN A 87 -8.63 -4.05 -21.34
C GLN A 87 -9.61 -3.72 -20.23
N GLU A 88 -9.18 -3.75 -18.97
CA GLU A 88 -10.07 -3.54 -17.83
C GLU A 88 -10.02 -2.10 -17.29
N ASP A 89 -8.87 -1.44 -17.39
CA ASP A 89 -8.70 -0.08 -16.82
C ASP A 89 -8.74 1.01 -17.90
N GLY A 90 -8.85 0.65 -19.18
CA GLY A 90 -9.01 1.56 -20.31
C GLY A 90 -7.77 2.41 -20.61
N ALA A 91 -6.60 2.03 -20.09
CA ALA A 91 -5.37 2.79 -20.27
C ALA A 91 -4.65 2.46 -21.58
N LYS A 92 -3.98 3.45 -22.17
CA LYS A 92 -3.02 3.26 -23.26
C LYS A 92 -1.65 2.95 -22.66
N VAL A 93 -1.11 1.76 -22.90
CA VAL A 93 0.18 1.36 -22.34
C VAL A 93 1.31 1.61 -23.34
N VAL A 94 2.25 2.48 -22.98
CA VAL A 94 3.45 2.77 -23.77
C VAL A 94 4.62 2.01 -23.16
N ARG A 95 5.19 1.05 -23.89
CA ARG A 95 6.27 0.21 -23.39
C ARG A 95 7.64 0.79 -23.70
N VAL A 96 8.48 0.95 -22.68
CA VAL A 96 9.79 1.59 -22.77
C VAL A 96 10.89 0.74 -22.14
N LYS A 97 12.12 0.91 -22.61
CA LYS A 97 13.31 0.31 -21.96
C LYS A 97 13.61 1.10 -20.68
N ASN A 98 14.18 0.45 -19.67
CA ASN A 98 14.64 1.18 -18.49
C ASN A 98 15.83 2.08 -18.83
N LEU A 99 15.81 3.30 -18.32
CA LEU A 99 16.96 4.18 -18.27
C LEU A 99 17.92 3.71 -17.19
N ASN A 100 19.21 3.83 -17.47
CA ASN A 100 20.24 3.62 -16.46
C ASN A 100 20.33 4.87 -15.56
N ASN A 101 20.24 4.69 -14.25
CA ASN A 101 20.44 5.78 -13.29
C ASN A 101 21.90 5.77 -12.78
N PRO A 102 22.79 6.67 -13.24
CA PRO A 102 24.19 6.70 -12.83
C PRO A 102 24.39 7.21 -11.39
N TYR A 103 23.38 7.86 -10.81
CA TYR A 103 23.44 8.44 -9.46
C TYR A 103 23.11 7.43 -8.35
N CYS A 104 22.77 6.19 -8.72
CA CYS A 104 22.47 5.13 -7.77
C CYS A 104 23.74 4.66 -7.04
N ILE A 105 24.06 5.30 -5.93
CA ILE A 105 25.08 4.83 -5.00
C ILE A 105 24.47 3.73 -4.12
N ASN A 106 25.10 2.55 -4.05
CA ASN A 106 24.72 1.49 -3.10
C ASN A 106 24.74 2.07 -1.67
N PRO A 107 23.63 2.03 -0.89
CA PRO A 107 22.56 1.04 -0.92
C PRO A 107 21.19 1.52 -1.48
N ASN A 108 21.13 2.63 -2.24
CA ASN A 108 19.87 3.23 -2.71
C ASN A 108 19.24 2.54 -3.93
N TRP A 109 19.16 1.20 -3.93
CA TRP A 109 18.56 0.40 -4.99
C TRP A 109 17.11 0.82 -5.33
N ARG A 110 16.39 1.41 -4.37
CA ARG A 110 15.03 1.93 -4.55
C ARG A 110 14.92 3.00 -5.64
N PHE A 111 16.01 3.73 -5.95
CA PHE A 111 16.00 4.82 -6.93
C PHE A 111 16.48 4.41 -8.32
N LYS A 112 16.82 3.13 -8.52
CA LYS A 112 17.38 2.60 -9.77
C LYS A 112 16.58 2.95 -11.03
N LEU A 113 15.26 3.01 -10.91
CA LEU A 113 14.33 3.16 -12.03
C LEU A 113 13.54 4.46 -12.01
N THR A 114 13.86 5.37 -11.09
CA THR A 114 13.14 6.65 -10.92
C THR A 114 13.23 7.54 -12.16
N LEU A 115 14.38 7.56 -12.83
CA LEU A 115 14.58 8.37 -14.04
C LEU A 115 13.73 7.92 -15.23
N ASN A 116 13.11 6.72 -15.20
CA ASN A 116 12.15 6.33 -16.25
C ASN A 116 10.98 7.33 -16.37
N LYS A 117 10.70 8.10 -15.32
CA LYS A 117 9.71 9.19 -15.32
C LYS A 117 9.96 10.21 -16.44
N LEU A 118 11.21 10.39 -16.87
CA LEU A 118 11.59 11.30 -17.96
C LEU A 118 10.95 10.93 -19.30
N TYR A 119 10.54 9.68 -19.51
CA TYR A 119 9.81 9.28 -20.71
C TYR A 119 8.47 10.02 -20.90
N ALA A 120 7.95 10.69 -19.86
CA ALA A 120 6.78 11.54 -20.00
C ALA A 120 6.98 12.65 -21.05
N TRP A 121 8.20 13.17 -21.23
CA TRP A 121 8.52 14.14 -22.30
C TRP A 121 8.58 13.54 -23.70
N SER A 122 8.66 12.21 -23.82
CA SER A 122 8.68 11.52 -25.12
C SER A 122 7.28 11.32 -25.73
N LEU A 123 6.22 11.57 -24.96
CA LEU A 123 4.82 11.42 -25.35
C LEU A 123 4.32 12.55 -26.28
N VAL A 124 5.04 12.79 -27.38
CA VAL A 124 4.85 13.93 -28.30
C VAL A 124 3.53 13.93 -29.09
N ASP A 125 2.75 12.86 -28.99
CA ASP A 125 1.41 12.79 -29.59
C ASP A 125 0.36 13.59 -28.80
N TYR A 126 0.72 14.08 -27.60
CA TYR A 126 -0.14 14.90 -26.75
C TYR A 126 0.34 16.35 -26.66
N ASP A 127 -0.60 17.27 -26.58
CA ASP A 127 -0.34 18.69 -26.36
C ASP A 127 0.13 18.97 -24.93
N ARG A 128 -0.45 18.25 -23.95
CA ARG A 128 -0.16 18.36 -22.52
C ARG A 128 -0.28 17.00 -21.85
N VAL A 129 0.62 16.76 -20.91
CA VAL A 129 0.63 15.57 -20.07
C VAL A 129 0.66 16.00 -18.61
N VAL A 130 -0.24 15.46 -17.79
CA VAL A 130 -0.15 15.53 -16.34
C VAL A 130 0.51 14.23 -15.88
N MET A 131 1.77 14.31 -15.48
CA MET A 131 2.52 13.17 -14.95
C MET A 131 2.19 12.96 -13.48
N LEU A 132 1.90 11.71 -13.11
CA LEU A 132 1.42 11.31 -11.79
C LEU A 132 2.27 10.17 -11.22
N ASP A 133 2.58 10.27 -9.93
CA ASP A 133 2.93 9.11 -9.14
C ASP A 133 1.68 8.30 -8.79
N ALA A 134 1.84 6.98 -8.65
CA ALA A 134 0.73 6.06 -8.36
C ALA A 134 0.09 6.24 -6.96
N ASP A 135 0.68 7.08 -6.11
CA ASP A 135 0.20 7.43 -4.79
C ASP A 135 -0.52 8.78 -4.74
N ASN A 136 -1.07 9.22 -5.87
CA ASN A 136 -2.03 10.31 -5.93
C ASN A 136 -3.47 9.80 -5.86
N LEU A 137 -4.31 10.51 -5.10
CA LEU A 137 -5.74 10.25 -4.97
C LEU A 137 -6.52 11.51 -5.35
N PHE A 138 -7.24 11.45 -6.47
CA PHE A 138 -8.03 12.55 -6.99
C PHE A 138 -9.39 12.61 -6.30
N LEU A 139 -9.73 13.78 -5.76
CA LEU A 139 -10.99 14.07 -5.10
C LEU A 139 -12.05 14.60 -6.09
N GLN A 140 -11.58 15.24 -7.17
CA GLN A 140 -12.40 15.81 -8.22
C GLN A 140 -11.64 15.82 -9.55
N LYS A 141 -12.35 16.04 -10.65
CA LYS A 141 -11.78 16.22 -11.99
C LYS A 141 -10.87 17.47 -12.00
N THR A 142 -9.70 17.38 -12.64
CA THR A 142 -8.69 18.46 -12.66
C THR A 142 -8.18 18.78 -14.08
N ASP A 143 -9.05 18.68 -15.09
CA ASP A 143 -8.69 18.86 -16.50
C ASP A 143 -8.19 20.29 -16.80
N GLU A 144 -8.51 21.27 -15.95
CA GLU A 144 -7.98 22.62 -16.02
C GLU A 144 -6.45 22.65 -15.94
N LEU A 145 -5.80 21.63 -15.37
CA LEU A 145 -4.33 21.50 -15.38
C LEU A 145 -3.76 21.44 -16.81
N PHE A 146 -4.53 20.96 -17.79
CA PHE A 146 -4.10 20.95 -19.20
C PHE A 146 -4.06 22.35 -19.84
N GLN A 147 -4.47 23.40 -19.13
CA GLN A 147 -4.27 24.79 -19.55
C GLN A 147 -2.90 25.32 -19.13
N CYS A 148 -2.17 24.61 -18.27
CA CYS A 148 -0.85 25.05 -17.83
C CYS A 148 0.16 25.07 -18.99
N GLY A 149 1.27 25.78 -18.81
CA GLY A 149 2.28 25.98 -19.84
C GLY A 149 3.18 24.77 -20.11
N GLN A 150 4.46 25.03 -20.35
CA GLN A 150 5.47 24.04 -20.72
C GLN A 150 5.85 23.11 -19.57
N PHE A 151 5.88 23.63 -18.34
CA PHE A 151 6.17 22.87 -17.13
C PHE A 151 5.54 23.55 -15.92
N CYS A 152 4.80 22.78 -15.13
CA CYS A 152 4.14 23.28 -13.92
C CYS A 152 4.12 22.24 -12.82
N ALA A 153 4.50 22.61 -11.61
CA ALA A 153 4.53 21.69 -10.47
C ALA A 153 4.13 22.41 -9.17
N VAL A 154 3.72 21.63 -8.16
CA VAL A 154 3.39 22.13 -6.83
C VAL A 154 4.63 22.13 -5.95
N PHE A 155 4.76 23.12 -5.06
CA PHE A 155 5.86 23.21 -4.10
C PHE A 155 5.59 22.43 -2.81
N ILE A 156 6.50 21.52 -2.42
CA ILE A 156 6.43 20.77 -1.15
C ILE A 156 6.80 21.70 0.00
N ASN A 157 7.84 22.48 -0.22
CA ASN A 157 8.38 23.49 0.67
C ASN A 157 8.69 24.74 -0.18
N PRO A 158 9.04 25.88 0.44
CA PRO A 158 9.24 27.12 -0.30
C PRO A 158 10.29 27.07 -1.41
N CYS A 159 11.22 26.11 -1.42
CA CYS A 159 12.33 26.05 -2.37
C CYS A 159 12.24 24.88 -3.37
N ILE A 160 11.49 23.82 -3.04
CA ILE A 160 11.53 22.54 -3.76
C ILE A 160 10.12 22.17 -4.22
N PHE A 161 9.96 22.00 -5.54
CA PHE A 161 8.74 21.45 -6.13
C PHE A 161 8.69 19.93 -6.08
N HIS A 162 7.49 19.36 -5.96
CA HIS A 162 7.25 17.92 -5.91
C HIS A 162 7.12 17.36 -7.32
N THR A 163 7.82 16.26 -7.62
CA THR A 163 7.68 15.57 -8.91
C THR A 163 6.53 14.56 -8.93
N GLY A 164 5.80 14.36 -7.82
CA GLY A 164 4.71 13.40 -7.80
C GLY A 164 3.46 13.83 -8.57
N LEU A 165 3.31 15.12 -8.87
CA LEU A 165 2.33 15.62 -9.84
C LEU A 165 2.92 16.85 -10.54
N PHE A 166 3.05 16.79 -11.85
CA PHE A 166 3.42 17.95 -12.66
C PHE A 166 2.79 17.91 -14.04
N VAL A 167 2.54 19.10 -14.59
CA VAL A 167 2.12 19.27 -15.98
C VAL A 167 3.35 19.53 -16.82
N LEU A 168 3.40 18.93 -18.01
CA LEU A 168 4.43 19.19 -18.99
C LEU A 168 3.86 19.30 -20.41
N GLN A 169 4.55 20.04 -21.27
CA GLN A 169 4.41 19.94 -22.72
C GLN A 169 5.45 18.93 -23.24
N PRO A 170 5.02 17.80 -23.83
CA PRO A 170 5.96 16.81 -24.34
C PRO A 170 6.86 17.40 -25.43
N SER A 171 8.15 17.03 -25.41
CA SER A 171 9.14 17.51 -26.35
C SER A 171 10.31 16.54 -26.42
N LYS A 172 10.52 15.93 -27.60
CA LYS A 172 11.71 15.11 -27.87
C LYS A 172 13.01 15.88 -27.64
N LYS A 173 13.03 17.20 -27.87
CA LYS A 173 14.19 18.05 -27.61
C LYS A 173 14.53 18.06 -26.12
N VAL A 174 13.55 18.33 -25.26
CA VAL A 174 13.72 18.37 -23.80
C VAL A 174 14.07 16.98 -23.26
N PHE A 175 13.41 15.93 -23.76
CA PHE A 175 13.75 14.56 -23.40
C PHE A 175 15.22 14.22 -23.71
N ASN A 176 15.67 14.46 -24.95
CA ASN A 176 17.04 14.18 -25.35
C ASN A 176 18.06 15.03 -24.59
N ASP A 177 17.73 16.27 -24.27
CA ASP A 177 18.57 17.15 -23.45
C ASP A 177 18.76 16.59 -22.03
N MET A 178 17.68 16.15 -21.38
CA MET A 178 17.75 15.48 -20.08
C MET A 178 18.54 14.16 -20.13
N ILE A 179 18.40 13.36 -21.20
CA ILE A 179 19.23 12.16 -21.38
C ILE A 179 20.70 12.53 -21.52
N HIS A 180 21.01 13.59 -22.28
CA HIS A 180 22.37 14.07 -22.45
C HIS A 180 22.97 14.57 -21.12
N GLU A 181 22.20 15.29 -20.30
CA GLU A 181 22.63 15.73 -18.95
C GLU A 181 22.98 14.55 -18.02
N ILE A 182 22.24 13.44 -18.12
CA ILE A 182 22.56 12.20 -17.40
C ILE A 182 23.90 11.62 -17.89
N GLU A 183 24.11 11.57 -19.20
CA GLU A 183 25.32 11.00 -19.82
C GLU A 183 26.60 11.79 -19.46
N ILE A 184 26.51 13.12 -19.40
CA ILE A 184 27.64 13.98 -19.03
C ILE A 184 27.85 14.06 -17.51
N GLY A 185 27.01 13.40 -16.72
CA GLY A 185 27.17 13.30 -15.27
C GLY A 185 26.80 14.56 -14.51
N ARG A 186 25.77 15.30 -14.95
CA ARG A 186 25.20 16.44 -14.20
C ARG A 186 24.95 16.05 -12.73
N GLU A 187 25.26 16.89 -11.76
CA GLU A 187 24.96 16.61 -10.35
C GLU A 187 23.46 16.41 -10.11
N ASN A 188 23.12 15.38 -9.32
CA ASN A 188 21.78 15.10 -8.86
C ASN A 188 21.80 14.85 -7.35
N GLN A 189 21.24 15.78 -6.58
CA GLN A 189 21.40 15.83 -5.12
C GLN A 189 20.76 14.64 -4.39
N ASP A 190 19.62 14.13 -4.86
CA ASP A 190 18.91 13.02 -4.22
C ASP A 190 19.13 11.66 -4.92
N GLY A 191 19.78 11.68 -6.09
CA GLY A 191 20.00 10.51 -6.93
C GLY A 191 18.72 9.92 -7.55
N ALA A 192 17.62 10.66 -7.55
CA ALA A 192 16.30 10.25 -8.03
C ALA A 192 15.72 11.27 -9.03
N ASP A 193 14.44 11.11 -9.41
CA ASP A 193 13.75 12.00 -10.35
C ASP A 193 13.50 13.40 -9.75
N GLN A 194 13.25 13.47 -8.45
CA GLN A 194 12.93 14.71 -7.73
C GLN A 194 14.09 15.73 -7.80
N GLY A 195 15.31 15.32 -7.49
CA GLY A 195 16.50 16.17 -7.58
C GLY A 195 16.91 16.46 -9.03
N PHE A 196 16.77 15.47 -9.94
CA PHE A 196 17.14 15.64 -11.34
C PHE A 196 16.23 16.64 -12.06
N ILE A 197 14.91 16.42 -12.01
CA ILE A 197 13.92 17.33 -12.63
C ILE A 197 13.97 18.69 -11.92
N GLY A 198 14.14 18.69 -10.59
CA GLY A 198 14.41 19.89 -9.79
C GLY A 198 15.53 20.75 -10.35
N GLY A 199 16.68 20.12 -10.63
CA GLY A 199 17.82 20.78 -11.25
C GLY A 199 17.52 21.27 -12.67
N HIS A 200 16.82 20.48 -13.49
CA HIS A 200 16.55 20.84 -14.89
C HIS A 200 15.59 22.02 -15.06
N PHE A 201 14.70 22.26 -14.09
CA PHE A 201 13.79 23.42 -14.08
C PHE A 201 14.01 24.31 -12.84
N PRO A 202 15.21 24.92 -12.67
CA PRO A 202 15.56 25.63 -11.45
C PRO A 202 14.77 26.94 -11.30
N ASP A 203 14.41 27.57 -12.41
CA ASP A 203 13.72 28.86 -12.45
C ASP A 203 12.24 28.76 -12.04
N LEU A 204 11.70 27.55 -11.79
CA LEU A 204 10.29 27.36 -11.44
C LEU A 204 9.90 28.14 -10.17
N LEU A 205 10.84 28.31 -9.24
CA LEU A 205 10.62 29.04 -8.00
C LEU A 205 10.16 30.49 -8.24
N ASP A 206 10.76 31.15 -9.24
CA ASP A 206 10.52 32.55 -9.56
C ASP A 206 9.33 32.75 -10.52
N GLN A 207 8.65 31.67 -10.93
CA GLN A 207 7.53 31.74 -11.86
C GLN A 207 6.22 32.21 -11.20
N PRO A 208 5.30 32.79 -11.98
CA PRO A 208 3.96 33.12 -11.49
C PRO A 208 3.16 31.88 -11.05
N MET A 209 2.18 32.09 -10.17
CA MET A 209 1.22 31.05 -9.80
C MET A 209 0.25 30.81 -10.96
N PHE A 210 -0.05 29.55 -11.22
CA PHE A 210 -1.04 29.13 -12.20
C PHE A 210 -2.45 29.47 -11.72
N HIS A 211 -3.17 30.23 -12.55
CA HIS A 211 -4.59 30.45 -12.41
C HIS A 211 -5.25 30.05 -13.74
N PRO A 212 -6.20 29.08 -13.73
CA PRO A 212 -6.84 28.65 -14.95
C PRO A 212 -7.64 29.80 -15.57
N LEU A 213 -7.40 30.06 -16.86
CA LEU A 213 -8.11 31.05 -17.66
C LEU A 213 -9.10 30.32 -18.56
N ASN A 214 -10.28 30.89 -18.83
CA ASN A 214 -11.36 30.24 -19.60
C ASN A 214 -10.89 29.66 -20.96
N GLY A 215 -10.44 28.40 -20.95
CA GLY A 215 -10.12 27.58 -22.12
C GLY A 215 -8.77 27.83 -22.81
N THR A 216 -7.97 28.81 -22.40
CA THR A 216 -6.72 29.16 -23.10
C THR A 216 -5.51 28.43 -22.52
N LYS A 217 -4.78 27.69 -23.36
CA LYS A 217 -3.48 27.11 -22.98
C LYS A 217 -2.45 28.22 -22.79
N LEU A 218 -1.85 28.27 -21.62
CA LEU A 218 -0.79 29.20 -21.28
C LEU A 218 0.53 28.80 -21.94
N GLN A 219 1.42 29.78 -22.06
CA GLN A 219 2.82 29.63 -22.43
C GLN A 219 3.70 30.09 -21.25
N GLY A 220 4.87 29.51 -21.10
CA GLY A 220 5.77 29.67 -19.95
C GLY A 220 5.70 28.51 -18.95
N THR A 221 6.37 28.68 -17.82
CA THR A 221 6.34 27.75 -16.69
C THR A 221 5.59 28.40 -15.53
N TYR A 222 4.91 27.61 -14.70
CA TYR A 222 4.04 28.15 -13.64
C TYR A 222 4.09 27.28 -12.38
N ARG A 223 3.95 27.92 -11.22
CA ARG A 223 3.78 27.21 -9.95
C ARG A 223 2.32 26.81 -9.78
N LEU A 224 2.06 25.54 -9.50
CA LEU A 224 0.71 25.08 -9.22
C LEU A 224 0.33 25.37 -7.75
N PRO A 225 -0.91 25.80 -7.48
CA PRO A 225 -1.45 25.90 -6.11
C PRO A 225 -1.36 24.58 -5.33
N LEU A 226 -1.18 24.67 -4.01
CA LEU A 226 -1.01 23.48 -3.14
C LEU A 226 -2.18 22.50 -3.21
N GLY A 227 -3.40 23.00 -3.46
CA GLY A 227 -4.59 22.16 -3.59
C GLY A 227 -4.53 21.09 -4.69
N TYR A 228 -3.66 21.25 -5.70
CA TYR A 228 -3.44 20.22 -6.73
C TYR A 228 -2.47 19.11 -6.31
N GLN A 229 -1.84 19.21 -5.15
CA GLN A 229 -0.93 18.19 -4.60
C GLN A 229 -0.85 18.37 -3.07
N MET A 230 -1.91 17.97 -2.40
CA MET A 230 -2.06 18.08 -0.95
C MET A 230 -1.31 16.93 -0.26
N ASP A 231 -0.21 17.24 0.39
CA ASP A 231 0.53 16.26 1.20
C ASP A 231 -0.35 15.74 2.36
N ALA A 232 -0.56 14.43 2.40
CA ALA A 232 -1.32 13.76 3.45
C ALA A 232 -0.82 14.04 4.87
N SER A 233 0.46 14.36 5.06
CA SER A 233 1.04 14.71 6.36
C SER A 233 0.43 15.98 6.96
N TYR A 234 0.01 16.95 6.14
CA TYR A 234 -0.68 18.15 6.62
C TYR A 234 -2.04 17.83 7.25
N TYR A 235 -2.73 16.82 6.71
CA TYR A 235 -3.95 16.31 7.34
C TYR A 235 -3.63 15.60 8.65
N TYR A 236 -2.61 14.75 8.71
CA TYR A 236 -2.35 13.96 9.92
C TYR A 236 -2.01 14.79 11.16
N LEU A 237 -1.42 15.98 10.99
CA LEU A 237 -1.13 16.90 12.09
C LEU A 237 -2.38 17.57 12.65
N ARG A 238 -3.35 17.92 11.79
CA ARG A 238 -4.55 18.68 12.19
C ARG A 238 -5.84 17.86 12.25
N LEU A 239 -5.84 16.67 11.68
CA LEU A 239 -7.01 15.80 11.42
C LEU A 239 -8.13 16.46 10.60
N HIS A 240 -7.82 17.55 9.90
CA HIS A 240 -8.69 18.17 8.92
C HIS A 240 -7.83 18.85 7.85
N TRP A 241 -8.40 19.05 6.65
CA TRP A 241 -7.72 19.80 5.61
C TRP A 241 -7.71 21.29 5.94
N SER A 242 -6.56 21.93 5.72
CA SER A 242 -6.35 23.37 5.89
C SER A 242 -5.41 23.85 4.80
N VAL A 243 -5.87 23.80 3.55
CA VAL A 243 -5.07 24.18 2.39
C VAL A 243 -5.22 25.69 2.17
N PRO A 244 -4.13 26.47 2.19
CA PRO A 244 -4.20 27.94 2.10
C PRO A 244 -4.51 28.45 0.70
N CYS A 245 -4.28 27.65 -0.36
CA CYS A 245 -4.45 28.10 -1.74
C CYS A 245 -4.83 26.96 -2.71
N GLY A 246 -5.69 27.30 -3.67
CA GLY A 246 -6.12 26.39 -4.74
C GLY A 246 -7.32 25.50 -4.37
N PRO A 247 -7.82 24.73 -5.34
CA PRO A 247 -8.91 23.78 -5.12
C PRO A 247 -8.41 22.53 -4.39
N ASN A 248 -9.17 21.99 -3.44
CA ASN A 248 -8.82 20.74 -2.74
C ASN A 248 -9.01 19.53 -3.67
N SER A 249 -8.05 19.29 -4.56
CA SER A 249 -8.24 18.43 -5.72
C SER A 249 -7.54 17.08 -5.63
N VAL A 250 -6.29 17.03 -5.17
CA VAL A 250 -5.48 15.80 -5.21
C VAL A 250 -4.76 15.64 -3.88
N ILE A 251 -4.90 14.46 -3.27
CA ILE A 251 -4.10 14.06 -2.11
C ILE A 251 -2.90 13.27 -2.62
N THR A 252 -1.71 13.59 -2.14
CA THR A 252 -0.49 12.82 -2.41
C THR A 252 -0.02 12.17 -1.10
N PHE A 253 0.47 10.94 -1.17
CA PHE A 253 0.98 10.21 -0.01
C PHE A 253 2.52 10.06 -0.06
N PRO A 254 3.32 11.14 0.07
CA PRO A 254 4.79 11.09 -0.09
C PRO A 254 5.52 10.39 1.07
N GLY A 255 4.77 9.95 2.10
CA GLY A 255 5.29 9.32 3.31
C GLY A 255 6.10 8.05 3.08
N ALA A 256 6.64 7.54 4.20
CA ALA A 256 7.52 6.38 4.20
C ALA A 256 6.93 5.18 3.43
N PRO A 257 7.77 4.38 2.75
CA PRO A 257 7.39 3.16 2.05
C PRO A 257 6.33 2.27 2.71
N TRP A 258 6.36 2.11 4.04
CA TRP A 258 5.46 1.27 4.84
C TRP A 258 4.20 1.99 5.36
N LEU A 259 4.05 3.28 5.05
CA LEU A 259 2.93 4.13 5.45
C LEU A 259 2.02 4.49 4.26
N LYS A 260 2.19 3.81 3.13
CA LYS A 260 1.36 4.00 1.95
C LYS A 260 -0.10 3.58 2.23
N PRO A 261 -1.07 4.23 1.58
CA PRO A 261 -2.47 4.10 1.97
C PRO A 261 -3.08 2.73 1.62
N TRP A 262 -2.44 1.95 0.74
CA TRP A 262 -2.93 0.63 0.33
C TRP A 262 -2.69 -0.49 1.33
N TYR A 263 -1.92 -0.24 2.39
CA TYR A 263 -1.68 -1.25 3.41
C TYR A 263 -2.87 -1.43 4.33
N TRP A 264 -3.18 -2.67 4.70
CA TRP A 264 -4.26 -2.94 5.65
C TRP A 264 -4.00 -2.34 7.05
N TRP A 265 -2.74 -2.13 7.44
CA TRP A 265 -2.41 -1.44 8.69
C TRP A 265 -2.43 0.09 8.57
N SER A 266 -2.68 0.64 7.37
CA SER A 266 -2.72 2.09 7.13
C SER A 266 -3.80 2.75 7.99
N TRP A 267 -4.96 2.12 8.16
CA TRP A 267 -6.00 2.54 9.08
C TRP A 267 -6.07 1.57 10.29
N PRO A 268 -6.22 2.04 11.54
CA PRO A 268 -6.49 3.43 11.93
C PRO A 268 -5.26 4.32 12.00
N VAL A 269 -4.03 3.82 11.85
CA VAL A 269 -2.77 4.59 12.09
C VAL A 269 -2.77 5.96 11.39
N LEU A 270 -3.02 5.97 10.09
CA LEU A 270 -3.14 7.13 9.20
C LEU A 270 -4.58 7.21 8.66
N PRO A 271 -5.41 8.13 9.18
CA PRO A 271 -6.85 8.15 8.90
C PRO A 271 -7.22 8.19 7.41
N LEU A 272 -6.46 8.90 6.58
CA LEU A 272 -6.71 8.99 5.13
C LEU A 272 -6.53 7.67 4.37
N GLY A 273 -5.91 6.65 4.98
CA GLY A 273 -5.85 5.31 4.39
C GLY A 273 -7.24 4.75 4.09
N ILE A 274 -8.23 5.04 4.94
CA ILE A 274 -9.61 4.56 4.70
C ILE A 274 -10.21 5.14 3.41
N GLN A 275 -9.95 6.42 3.13
CA GLN A 275 -10.46 7.10 1.94
C GLN A 275 -9.88 6.50 0.65
N TRP A 276 -8.61 6.08 0.68
CA TRP A 276 -8.02 5.34 -0.44
C TRP A 276 -8.67 3.95 -0.60
N HIS A 277 -8.89 3.23 0.51
CA HIS A 277 -9.52 1.92 0.50
C HIS A 277 -10.99 1.95 0.06
N GLU A 278 -11.71 3.05 0.29
CA GLU A 278 -13.04 3.33 -0.27
C GLU A 278 -12.99 3.46 -1.79
N GLN A 279 -12.06 4.25 -2.34
CA GLN A 279 -11.88 4.34 -3.79
C GLN A 279 -11.53 2.99 -4.41
N ARG A 280 -10.68 2.21 -3.74
CA ARG A 280 -10.40 0.85 -4.18
C ARG A 280 -11.63 -0.04 -4.21
N LEU A 281 -12.45 -0.02 -3.15
CA LEU A 281 -13.67 -0.82 -3.07
C LEU A 281 -14.62 -0.49 -4.23
N LEU A 282 -14.72 0.78 -4.59
CA LEU A 282 -15.55 1.29 -5.67
C LEU A 282 -14.99 1.01 -7.08
N THR A 283 -13.69 0.69 -7.22
CA THR A 283 -13.02 0.58 -8.52
C THR A 283 -12.68 -0.87 -8.90
N ILE A 284 -11.69 -1.47 -8.24
CA ILE A 284 -11.20 -2.83 -8.52
C ILE A 284 -11.70 -3.86 -7.50
N GLY A 285 -12.13 -3.42 -6.31
CA GLY A 285 -12.50 -4.29 -5.20
C GLY A 285 -11.30 -5.02 -4.57
N TYR A 286 -11.59 -6.13 -3.88
CA TYR A 286 -10.61 -6.97 -3.17
C TYR A 286 -10.62 -8.43 -3.64
N GLY A 287 -11.31 -8.73 -4.75
CA GLY A 287 -11.56 -10.11 -5.20
C GLY A 287 -10.29 -10.95 -5.39
N ALA A 288 -9.19 -10.32 -5.82
CA ALA A 288 -7.91 -11.00 -6.01
C ALA A 288 -7.32 -11.55 -4.70
N GLU A 289 -7.47 -10.83 -3.59
CA GLU A 289 -6.95 -11.23 -2.28
C GLU A 289 -7.95 -12.05 -1.44
N MET A 290 -9.25 -12.02 -1.75
CA MET A 290 -10.29 -12.66 -0.94
C MET A 290 -10.10 -14.17 -0.77
N ILE A 291 -9.61 -14.87 -1.79
CA ILE A 291 -9.36 -16.33 -1.70
C ILE A 291 -8.27 -16.60 -0.65
N ALA A 292 -7.18 -15.84 -0.66
CA ALA A 292 -6.11 -15.96 0.33
C ALA A 292 -6.62 -15.66 1.73
N VAL A 293 -7.43 -14.61 1.90
CA VAL A 293 -8.07 -14.25 3.18
C VAL A 293 -8.92 -15.40 3.71
N LEU A 294 -9.77 -16.00 2.87
CA LEU A 294 -10.64 -17.11 3.28
C LEU A 294 -9.84 -18.35 3.68
N ILE A 295 -8.81 -18.71 2.90
CA ILE A 295 -7.91 -19.83 3.23
C ILE A 295 -7.22 -19.59 4.58
N GLN A 296 -6.69 -18.39 4.80
CA GLN A 296 -6.04 -18.03 6.07
C GLN A 296 -7.01 -18.10 7.25
N ALA A 297 -8.23 -17.58 7.10
CA ALA A 297 -9.25 -17.64 8.14
C ALA A 297 -9.63 -19.09 8.50
N ILE A 298 -9.87 -19.94 7.48
CA ILE A 298 -10.16 -21.36 7.68
C ILE A 298 -9.00 -22.06 8.37
N PHE A 299 -7.76 -21.77 7.96
CA PHE A 299 -6.57 -22.36 8.56
C PHE A 299 -6.42 -22.00 10.03
N TYR A 300 -6.59 -20.72 10.40
CA TYR A 300 -6.56 -20.30 11.81
C TYR A 300 -7.69 -20.90 12.64
N LEU A 301 -8.91 -20.97 12.11
CA LEU A 301 -10.02 -21.64 12.80
C LEU A 301 -9.76 -23.14 12.97
N GLY A 302 -9.19 -23.79 11.95
CA GLY A 302 -8.78 -25.19 11.98
C GLY A 302 -7.72 -25.45 13.04
N ILE A 303 -6.70 -24.59 13.15
CA ILE A 303 -5.70 -24.66 14.23
C ILE A 303 -6.38 -24.61 15.59
N ILE A 304 -7.26 -23.64 15.83
CA ILE A 304 -7.96 -23.51 17.12
C ILE A 304 -8.75 -24.78 17.45
N ALA A 305 -9.46 -25.35 16.46
CA ALA A 305 -10.22 -26.59 16.63
C ALA A 305 -9.32 -27.79 16.94
N VAL A 306 -8.25 -28.00 16.17
CA VAL A 306 -7.31 -29.11 16.36
C VAL A 306 -6.60 -29.00 17.71
N THR A 307 -6.12 -27.82 18.08
CA THR A 307 -5.43 -27.62 19.37
C THR A 307 -6.38 -27.79 20.56
N ARG A 308 -7.70 -27.55 20.41
CA ARG A 308 -8.70 -27.89 21.45
C ARG A 308 -8.89 -29.40 21.62
N LEU A 309 -8.78 -30.16 20.53
CA LEU A 309 -8.98 -31.61 20.54
C LEU A 309 -7.71 -32.37 20.91
N ALA A 310 -6.53 -31.82 20.58
CA ALA A 310 -5.25 -32.40 20.92
C ALA A 310 -4.96 -32.24 22.42
N ARG A 311 -4.86 -33.36 23.15
CA ARG A 311 -4.35 -33.34 24.53
C ARG A 311 -2.84 -33.01 24.51
N PRO A 312 -2.34 -32.13 25.40
CA PRO A 312 -0.92 -31.81 25.46
C PRO A 312 -0.12 -33.03 25.93
N ASN A 313 0.77 -33.53 25.08
CA ASN A 313 1.61 -34.71 25.35
C ASN A 313 3.11 -34.41 25.13
N LEU A 314 3.56 -33.21 25.48
CA LEU A 314 5.00 -32.85 25.40
C LEU A 314 5.84 -33.34 26.59
N SER A 315 5.21 -33.92 27.61
CA SER A 315 5.87 -34.40 28.84
C SER A 315 6.74 -35.68 28.67
N LYS A 316 6.89 -36.21 27.45
CA LYS A 316 7.68 -37.43 27.21
C LYS A 316 9.11 -37.21 26.70
N LEU A 317 9.52 -35.99 26.36
CA LEU A 317 10.84 -35.75 25.77
C LEU A 317 11.99 -35.68 26.80
N CYS A 318 11.70 -35.47 28.09
CA CYS A 318 12.71 -35.26 29.13
C CYS A 318 13.17 -36.53 29.87
N TYR A 319 12.71 -37.73 29.47
CA TYR A 319 12.89 -38.94 30.27
C TYR A 319 14.26 -39.65 30.16
N ARG A 320 15.30 -39.06 29.55
CA ARG A 320 16.51 -39.84 29.21
C ARG A 320 17.88 -39.15 29.24
N LEU A 321 18.10 -38.15 30.09
CA LEU A 321 19.44 -37.55 30.26
C LEU A 321 19.82 -37.49 31.74
N ASP A 322 20.82 -38.28 32.13
CA ASP A 322 21.31 -38.46 33.52
C ASP A 322 22.33 -37.38 33.96
N ASP A 323 22.55 -36.32 33.15
CA ASP A 323 23.60 -35.34 33.39
C ASP A 323 23.07 -33.94 33.76
N SER A 324 23.38 -33.50 34.99
CA SER A 324 22.87 -32.27 35.61
C SER A 324 23.16 -30.98 34.82
N LYS A 325 24.31 -30.89 34.14
CA LYS A 325 24.67 -29.73 33.30
C LYS A 325 23.87 -29.71 31.99
N SER A 326 23.58 -30.88 31.43
CA SER A 326 22.76 -31.04 30.21
C SER A 326 21.31 -30.64 30.47
N ILE A 327 20.78 -30.96 31.66
CA ILE A 327 19.42 -30.58 32.08
C ILE A 327 19.27 -29.05 32.18
N PHE A 328 20.24 -28.34 32.76
CA PHE A 328 20.19 -26.87 32.85
C PHE A 328 20.23 -26.19 31.47
N LEU A 329 21.07 -26.68 30.56
CA LEU A 329 21.15 -26.17 29.18
C LEU A 329 19.86 -26.46 28.41
N LEU A 330 19.30 -27.67 28.55
CA LEU A 330 18.03 -28.06 27.93
C LEU A 330 16.85 -27.21 28.43
N GLN A 331 16.74 -27.00 29.75
CA GLN A 331 15.72 -26.15 30.35
C GLN A 331 15.84 -24.69 29.90
N THR A 332 17.07 -24.18 29.80
CA THR A 332 17.33 -22.82 29.28
C THR A 332 16.95 -22.72 27.80
N GLY A 333 17.27 -23.74 27.00
CA GLY A 333 16.85 -23.85 25.61
C GLY A 333 15.33 -23.86 25.44
N LEU A 334 14.61 -24.67 26.22
CA LEU A 334 13.15 -24.72 26.21
C LEU A 334 12.50 -23.38 26.58
N LYS A 335 13.06 -22.65 27.56
CA LYS A 335 12.61 -21.29 27.92
C LYS A 335 12.74 -20.32 26.74
N LEU A 336 13.89 -20.35 26.05
CA LEU A 336 14.12 -19.52 24.88
C LEU A 336 13.15 -19.87 23.76
N ILE A 337 12.97 -21.16 23.46
CA ILE A 337 12.04 -21.62 22.42
C ILE A 337 10.61 -21.16 22.72
N ALA A 338 10.16 -21.25 23.98
CA ALA A 338 8.83 -20.78 24.36
C ALA A 338 8.65 -19.27 24.14
N ILE A 339 9.64 -18.45 24.54
CA ILE A 339 9.61 -17.00 24.33
C ILE A 339 9.61 -16.66 22.83
N TRP A 340 10.47 -17.31 22.04
CA TRP A 340 10.51 -17.14 20.59
C TRP A 340 9.21 -17.58 19.92
N SER A 341 8.56 -18.63 20.44
CA SER A 341 7.26 -19.08 19.93
C SER A 341 6.16 -18.06 20.20
N ILE A 342 6.13 -17.44 21.38
CA ILE A 342 5.21 -16.33 21.68
C ILE A 342 5.48 -15.16 20.73
N LEU A 343 6.74 -14.76 20.57
CA LEU A 343 7.09 -13.65 19.67
C LEU A 343 6.66 -13.96 18.22
N ALA A 344 6.96 -15.17 17.74
CA ALA A 344 6.55 -15.64 16.41
C ALA A 344 5.02 -15.62 16.23
N ALA A 345 4.25 -15.99 17.25
CA ALA A 345 2.79 -15.97 17.20
C ALA A 345 2.24 -14.55 16.91
N TYR A 346 2.93 -13.49 17.36
CA TYR A 346 2.52 -12.10 17.13
C TYR A 346 3.12 -11.46 15.87
N THR A 347 4.26 -11.96 15.37
CA THR A 347 4.95 -11.38 14.21
C THR A 347 4.58 -12.08 12.90
N VAL A 348 4.43 -13.40 12.89
CA VAL A 348 4.19 -14.20 11.68
C VAL A 348 2.93 -13.74 10.91
N PRO A 349 1.78 -13.47 11.55
CA PRO A 349 0.58 -13.03 10.81
C PRO A 349 0.80 -11.74 10.00
N ILE A 350 1.67 -10.81 10.45
CA ILE A 350 1.95 -9.56 9.73
C ILE A 350 2.49 -9.82 8.32
N PHE A 351 3.35 -10.83 8.18
CA PHE A 351 4.02 -11.14 6.91
C PHE A 351 3.22 -12.09 6.01
N ILE A 352 2.21 -12.78 6.55
CA ILE A 352 1.38 -13.73 5.80
C ILE A 352 0.14 -13.05 5.21
N ILE A 353 -0.43 -12.07 5.90
CA ILE A 353 -1.63 -11.37 5.44
C ILE A 353 -1.28 -10.54 4.21
N PRO A 354 -2.02 -10.67 3.09
CA PRO A 354 -1.73 -9.88 1.90
C PRO A 354 -1.78 -8.39 2.23
N CYS A 355 -0.70 -7.67 1.92
CA CYS A 355 -0.50 -6.27 2.31
C CYS A 355 -1.67 -5.35 1.90
N THR A 356 -2.29 -5.66 0.77
CA THR A 356 -3.29 -4.83 0.10
C THR A 356 -4.72 -5.10 0.54
N VAL A 357 -5.01 -5.95 1.54
CA VAL A 357 -6.41 -6.18 1.96
C VAL A 357 -7.06 -4.96 2.62
N HIS A 358 -8.38 -4.95 2.72
CA HIS A 358 -9.10 -3.90 3.43
C HIS A 358 -8.68 -3.85 4.92
N PRO A 359 -8.49 -2.66 5.54
CA PRO A 359 -7.97 -2.56 6.91
C PRO A 359 -8.74 -3.36 7.95
N LEU A 360 -10.07 -3.31 7.91
CA LEU A 360 -10.92 -4.10 8.82
C LEU A 360 -10.69 -5.61 8.67
N VAL A 361 -10.50 -6.09 7.44
CA VAL A 361 -10.24 -7.51 7.16
C VAL A 361 -8.84 -7.88 7.62
N GLY A 362 -7.84 -7.04 7.32
CA GLY A 362 -6.45 -7.26 7.74
C GLY A 362 -6.29 -7.32 9.25
N TRP A 363 -6.84 -6.34 10.00
CA TRP A 363 -6.79 -6.37 11.47
C TRP A 363 -7.58 -7.54 12.06
N SER A 364 -8.75 -7.88 11.51
CA SER A 364 -9.52 -9.05 11.97
C SER A 364 -8.74 -10.35 11.77
N LEU A 365 -8.09 -10.50 10.61
CA LEU A 365 -7.29 -11.67 10.28
C LEU A 365 -6.01 -11.73 11.12
N TYR A 366 -5.39 -10.57 11.38
CA TYR A 366 -4.25 -10.46 12.29
C TYR A 366 -4.62 -10.88 13.71
N LEU A 367 -5.72 -10.36 14.26
CA LEU A 367 -6.19 -10.72 15.60
C LEU A 367 -6.57 -12.21 15.69
N LEU A 368 -7.19 -12.77 14.64
CA LEU A 368 -7.50 -14.19 14.57
C LEU A 368 -6.23 -15.06 14.50
N GLY A 369 -5.28 -14.69 13.64
CA GLY A 369 -4.02 -15.40 13.47
C GLY A 369 -3.15 -15.38 14.72
N THR A 370 -2.98 -14.21 15.34
CA THR A 370 -2.23 -14.07 16.60
C THR A 370 -2.87 -14.85 17.74
N PHE A 371 -4.20 -14.84 17.84
CA PHE A 371 -4.92 -15.65 18.82
C PHE A 371 -4.72 -17.15 18.57
N SER A 372 -4.88 -17.59 17.32
CA SER A 372 -4.70 -18.99 16.90
C SER A 372 -3.30 -19.52 17.20
N LEU A 373 -2.26 -18.76 16.83
CA LEU A 373 -0.87 -19.16 17.05
C LEU A 373 -0.49 -19.11 18.54
N SER A 374 -0.97 -18.10 19.27
CA SER A 374 -0.77 -18.01 20.72
C SER A 374 -1.41 -19.20 21.44
N TYR A 375 -2.56 -19.67 20.94
CA TYR A 375 -3.24 -20.86 21.47
C TYR A 375 -2.39 -22.13 21.30
N ILE A 376 -1.68 -22.30 20.17
CA ILE A 376 -0.71 -23.39 20.01
C ILE A 376 0.39 -23.28 21.07
N THR A 377 1.01 -22.11 21.22
CA THR A 377 2.12 -21.91 22.16
C THR A 377 1.68 -22.16 23.60
N VAL A 378 0.49 -21.70 23.98
CA VAL A 378 -0.09 -21.92 25.30
C VAL A 378 -0.27 -23.41 25.60
N ASN A 379 -0.81 -24.19 24.67
CA ASN A 379 -1.02 -25.62 24.86
C ASN A 379 0.29 -26.42 24.79
N ALA A 380 1.26 -26.02 23.95
CA ALA A 380 2.55 -26.69 23.82
C ALA A 380 3.41 -26.57 25.09
N PHE A 381 3.42 -25.40 25.72
CA PHE A 381 4.25 -25.11 26.91
C PHE A 381 3.46 -25.05 28.23
N ILE A 382 2.17 -25.39 28.20
CA ILE A 382 1.26 -25.36 29.38
C ILE A 382 1.35 -24.01 30.09
N LEU A 383 1.23 -22.92 29.32
CA LEU A 383 1.29 -21.55 29.82
C LEU A 383 -0.09 -21.08 30.28
N PRO A 384 -0.17 -20.11 31.20
CA PRO A 384 -1.43 -19.45 31.48
C PRO A 384 -1.85 -18.62 30.25
N MET A 385 -3.05 -18.87 29.72
CA MET A 385 -3.56 -18.21 28.50
C MET A 385 -3.62 -16.69 28.63
N LEU A 386 -4.13 -16.19 29.77
CA LEU A 386 -4.39 -14.75 29.95
C LEU A 386 -3.10 -13.91 29.84
N PRO A 387 -1.99 -14.20 30.54
CA PRO A 387 -0.72 -13.51 30.34
C PRO A 387 -0.20 -13.51 28.90
N VAL A 388 -0.35 -14.62 28.16
CA VAL A 388 0.08 -14.71 26.75
C VAL A 388 -0.80 -13.85 25.83
N LEU A 389 -2.08 -13.67 26.17
CA LEU A 389 -3.02 -12.82 25.43
C LEU A 389 -3.03 -11.35 25.85
N VAL A 390 -2.30 -10.94 26.89
CA VAL A 390 -2.23 -9.52 27.28
C VAL A 390 -1.83 -8.63 26.10
N PRO A 391 -0.77 -8.92 25.30
CA PRO A 391 -0.45 -8.11 24.13
C PRO A 391 -1.60 -8.03 23.12
N TRP A 392 -2.36 -9.10 22.92
CA TRP A 392 -3.54 -9.12 22.04
C TRP A 392 -4.59 -8.09 22.47
N PHE A 393 -4.95 -8.08 23.76
CA PHE A 393 -5.89 -7.09 24.30
C PHE A 393 -5.34 -5.67 24.24
N LEU A 394 -4.03 -5.51 24.49
CA LEU A 394 -3.38 -4.21 24.42
C LEU A 394 -3.40 -3.65 23.00
N ILE A 395 -3.09 -4.46 21.98
CA ILE A 395 -3.18 -4.09 20.56
C ILE A 395 -4.61 -3.68 20.21
N LEU A 396 -5.61 -4.47 20.60
CA LEU A 396 -7.02 -4.13 20.36
C LEU A 396 -7.38 -2.77 20.99
N GLY A 397 -6.97 -2.52 22.23
CA GLY A 397 -7.20 -1.22 22.86
C GLY A 397 -6.45 -0.08 22.17
N THR A 398 -5.21 -0.28 21.70
CA THR A 398 -4.49 0.73 20.90
C THR A 398 -5.23 1.04 19.60
N LEU A 399 -5.78 0.04 18.92
CA LEU A 399 -6.58 0.24 17.70
C LEU A 399 -7.83 1.07 17.99
N LEU A 400 -8.52 0.82 19.10
CA LEU A 400 -9.70 1.60 19.53
C LEU A 400 -9.31 3.05 19.86
N VAL A 401 -8.21 3.26 20.59
CA VAL A 401 -7.67 4.60 20.89
C VAL A 401 -7.33 5.32 19.59
N MET A 402 -6.68 4.65 18.63
CA MET A 402 -6.32 5.25 17.35
C MET A 402 -7.53 5.56 16.46
N ALA A 403 -8.56 4.72 16.49
CA ALA A 403 -9.78 4.85 15.68
C ALA A 403 -10.81 5.83 16.28
N TYR A 404 -10.58 6.32 17.49
CA TYR A 404 -11.50 7.21 18.16
C TYR A 404 -11.68 8.53 17.38
N PRO A 405 -12.92 8.94 17.05
CA PRO A 405 -13.18 10.02 16.10
C PRO A 405 -13.09 11.43 16.70
N TRP A 406 -13.05 11.59 18.03
CA TRP A 406 -13.21 12.91 18.69
C TRP A 406 -11.90 13.57 19.10
N TYR A 407 -10.80 13.30 18.40
CA TYR A 407 -9.56 14.05 18.59
C TYR A 407 -9.66 15.41 17.90
N ASN A 408 -9.32 16.48 18.62
CA ASN A 408 -9.32 17.83 18.04
C ASN A 408 -8.19 18.01 17.00
N ASP A 409 -7.05 17.37 17.21
CA ASP A 409 -5.91 17.38 16.30
C ASP A 409 -5.08 16.09 16.39
N GLY A 410 -4.10 15.96 15.49
CA GLY A 410 -3.24 14.78 15.40
C GLY A 410 -2.24 14.65 16.54
N VAL A 411 -1.87 15.76 17.18
CA VAL A 411 -0.94 15.78 18.31
C VAL A 411 -1.61 15.21 19.56
N ILE A 412 -2.83 15.64 19.87
CA ILE A 412 -3.64 15.10 20.97
C ILE A 412 -3.88 13.61 20.76
N ARG A 413 -4.18 13.21 19.52
CA ARG A 413 -4.31 11.80 19.15
C ARG A 413 -3.04 11.01 19.45
N ALA A 414 -1.89 11.50 19.00
CA ALA A 414 -0.60 10.87 19.28
C ALA A 414 -0.31 10.77 20.79
N MET A 415 -0.53 11.85 21.53
CA MET A 415 -0.37 11.89 22.99
C MET A 415 -1.29 10.90 23.71
N SER A 416 -2.50 10.68 23.21
CA SER A 416 -3.44 9.70 23.75
C SER A 416 -2.95 8.27 23.53
N VAL A 417 -2.39 7.97 22.35
CA VAL A 417 -1.73 6.69 22.07
C VAL A 417 -0.51 6.48 22.97
N PHE A 418 0.33 7.51 23.16
CA PHE A 418 1.47 7.44 24.08
C PHE A 418 1.04 7.21 25.53
N THR A 419 -0.01 7.90 25.98
CA THR A 419 -0.57 7.73 27.32
C THR A 419 -1.10 6.31 27.51
N TYR A 420 -1.85 5.79 26.53
CA TYR A 420 -2.31 4.41 26.56
C TYR A 420 -1.13 3.42 26.64
N ALA A 421 -0.10 3.60 25.81
CA ALA A 421 1.08 2.74 25.81
C ALA A 421 1.83 2.79 27.16
N PHE A 422 1.95 3.97 27.76
CA PHE A 422 2.53 4.16 29.08
C PHE A 422 1.75 3.42 30.16
N CYS A 423 0.41 3.57 30.19
CA CYS A 423 -0.46 2.87 31.13
C CYS A 423 -0.49 1.34 30.91
N ALA A 424 -0.32 0.89 29.67
CA ALA A 424 -0.29 -0.52 29.29
C ALA A 424 1.03 -1.22 29.68
N SER A 425 2.15 -0.49 29.75
CA SER A 425 3.48 -1.05 29.97
C SER A 425 3.62 -1.85 31.28
N PRO A 426 3.14 -1.37 32.45
CA PRO A 426 3.14 -2.17 33.68
C PRO A 426 2.33 -3.47 33.58
N VAL A 427 1.20 -3.45 32.87
CA VAL A 427 0.34 -4.63 32.66
C VAL A 427 1.07 -5.66 31.80
N LEU A 428 1.72 -5.21 30.73
CA LEU A 428 2.55 -6.06 29.88
C LEU A 428 3.74 -6.65 30.65
N TRP A 429 4.41 -5.85 31.48
CA TRP A 429 5.51 -6.32 32.34
C TRP A 429 5.04 -7.40 33.32
N MET A 430 3.93 -7.19 34.02
CA MET A 430 3.35 -8.20 34.91
C MET A 430 3.00 -9.50 34.18
N ALA A 431 2.49 -9.40 32.95
CA ALA A 431 2.22 -10.58 32.11
C ALA A 431 3.50 -11.34 31.78
N LEU A 432 4.57 -10.64 31.38
CA LEU A 432 5.88 -11.23 31.09
C LEU A 432 6.49 -11.93 32.32
N VAL A 433 6.37 -11.33 33.50
CA VAL A 433 6.81 -11.95 34.76
C VAL A 433 6.03 -13.23 35.03
N LYS A 434 4.69 -13.21 34.89
CA LYS A 434 3.85 -14.40 35.07
C LYS A 434 4.20 -15.53 34.10
N ILE A 435 4.48 -15.20 32.83
CA ILE A 435 4.93 -16.17 31.83
C ILE A 435 6.25 -16.80 32.27
N LYS A 436 7.26 -15.98 32.63
CA LYS A 436 8.57 -16.47 33.09
C LYS A 436 8.47 -17.36 34.33
N CYS A 437 7.66 -16.96 35.33
CA CYS A 437 7.42 -17.76 36.52
C CYS A 437 6.74 -19.09 36.19
N SER A 438 5.71 -19.09 35.34
CA SER A 438 5.03 -20.33 34.93
C SER A 438 5.96 -21.27 34.19
N LEU A 439 6.77 -20.76 33.27
CA LEU A 439 7.80 -21.55 32.57
C LEU A 439 8.80 -22.16 33.53
N HIS A 440 9.22 -21.41 34.55
CA HIS A 440 10.13 -21.91 35.56
C HIS A 440 9.51 -23.05 36.38
N VAL A 441 8.29 -22.87 36.87
CA VAL A 441 7.57 -23.87 37.68
C VAL A 441 7.23 -25.13 36.88
N SER A 442 6.80 -24.99 35.62
CA SER A 442 6.49 -26.15 34.77
C SER A 442 7.74 -27.00 34.51
N LEU A 443 8.89 -26.37 34.25
CA LEU A 443 10.16 -27.08 34.02
C LEU A 443 10.74 -27.71 35.29
N GLU A 444 10.53 -27.11 36.47
CA GLU A 444 10.92 -27.71 37.74
C GLU A 444 10.03 -28.92 38.09
N LYS A 445 8.71 -28.81 37.91
CA LYS A 445 7.79 -29.94 38.17
C LYS A 445 8.12 -31.17 37.31
N GLU A 446 8.56 -30.99 36.07
CA GLU A 446 9.00 -32.08 35.21
C GLU A 446 10.33 -32.70 35.66
N ALA A 447 11.22 -31.93 36.29
CA ALA A 447 12.48 -32.44 36.84
C ALA A 447 12.30 -33.31 38.10
N PHE A 448 11.19 -33.14 38.84
CA PHE A 448 10.91 -33.81 40.11
C PHE A 448 9.89 -34.98 40.02
N LEU A 449 9.35 -35.31 38.85
CA LEU A 449 8.47 -36.49 38.71
C LEU A 449 9.29 -37.78 38.93
N PRO A 450 8.85 -38.70 39.81
CA PRO A 450 9.59 -39.92 40.09
C PRO A 450 9.71 -40.78 38.82
N LYS A 451 10.91 -41.29 38.57
CA LYS A 451 11.17 -42.34 37.58
C LYS A 451 10.28 -43.54 37.96
N PHE A 452 9.16 -43.75 37.27
CA PHE A 452 8.48 -45.04 37.33
C PHE A 452 9.45 -46.07 36.74
N LYS A 453 9.96 -46.94 37.63
CA LYS A 453 10.83 -48.06 37.27
C LYS A 453 10.09 -49.09 36.44
#